data_AF-A0A285ZSV0-F1
#
_entry.id   AF-A0A285ZSV0-F1
#
_cell.length_a   1.000
_cell.length_b   1.000
_cell.length_c   1.000
_cell.angle_alpha   90.00
_cell.angle_beta   90.00
_cell.angle_gamma   90.00
#
_symmetry.space_group_name_H-M   'P 1'
#
loop_
_entity.id
_entity.type
_entity.pdbx_description
1 polymer ?
#
loop_
_entity_poly.entity_id
_entity_poly.type
_entity_poly.pdbx_seq_one_letter_code
_entity_poly.pdbx_strand_id
1 'polypeptide(L)'
;MKRQGFTLIELLTVIVIMGILSAVAVPKMFGMIAKSKAAEIGPAARTYEKLQDSYIGETHQLGSWTIIGYIGPGSIVATDSTKSTNFCYGGGTLKGGGASVTFRGNSGTATVGWIASSLTALNDVAAGSSWTIAVGTDNSGIIRYTATMPPNAEPLTPNFKQLSR
;
A
#
# COMPACT_ATOMS: atom_id res chain seq x y z
N MET A 1 -38.80 -39.47 -29.45
CA MET A 1 -37.99 -38.87 -28.35
C MET A 1 -38.70 -37.58 -27.91
N LYS A 2 -39.30 -37.54 -26.72
CA LYS A 2 -39.95 -36.31 -26.21
C LYS A 2 -38.88 -35.31 -25.78
N ARG A 3 -38.79 -34.16 -26.45
CA ARG A 3 -37.96 -33.04 -25.99
C ARG A 3 -38.70 -32.34 -24.87
N GLN A 4 -38.21 -32.50 -23.65
CA GLN A 4 -38.70 -31.78 -22.48
C GLN A 4 -38.08 -30.38 -22.54
N GLY A 5 -38.86 -29.40 -23.02
CA GLY A 5 -38.43 -28.01 -23.05
C GLY A 5 -38.54 -27.39 -21.65
N PHE A 6 -37.62 -26.48 -21.32
CA PHE A 6 -37.70 -25.65 -20.12
C PHE A 6 -38.99 -24.83 -20.12
N THR A 7 -39.60 -24.69 -18.94
CA THR A 7 -40.79 -23.83 -18.79
C THR A 7 -40.38 -22.36 -18.65
N LEU A 8 -41.22 -21.44 -19.16
CA LEU A 8 -40.99 -20.00 -18.99
C LEU A 8 -40.92 -19.57 -17.51
N ILE A 9 -41.71 -20.24 -16.65
CA ILE A 9 -41.73 -19.96 -15.20
C ILE A 9 -40.44 -20.41 -14.50
N GLU A 10 -39.82 -21.52 -14.93
CA GLU A 10 -38.51 -21.93 -14.42
C GLU A 10 -37.44 -20.91 -14.79
N LEU A 11 -37.42 -20.47 -16.04
CA LEU A 11 -36.44 -19.47 -16.46
C LEU A 11 -36.66 -18.14 -15.70
N LEU A 12 -37.91 -17.74 -15.50
CA LEU A 12 -38.28 -16.50 -14.81
C LEU A 12 -37.91 -16.51 -13.33
N THR A 13 -38.17 -17.61 -12.62
CA THR A 13 -37.82 -17.71 -11.19
C THR A 13 -36.30 -17.72 -10.97
N VAL A 14 -35.54 -18.35 -11.87
CA VAL A 14 -34.07 -18.36 -11.82
C VAL A 14 -33.49 -16.95 -11.99
N ILE A 15 -33.95 -16.18 -12.98
CA ILE A 15 -33.44 -14.80 -13.18
C ILE A 15 -33.82 -13.88 -12.02
N VAL A 16 -34.98 -14.09 -11.39
CA VAL A 16 -35.41 -13.31 -10.22
C VAL A 16 -34.49 -13.60 -9.02
N ILE A 17 -34.22 -14.87 -8.72
CA ILE A 17 -33.33 -15.26 -7.62
C ILE A 17 -31.91 -14.77 -7.89
N MET A 18 -31.39 -14.96 -9.12
CA MET A 18 -30.07 -14.45 -9.52
C MET A 18 -29.99 -12.92 -9.44
N GLY A 19 -31.07 -12.20 -9.75
CA GLY A 19 -31.17 -10.76 -9.61
C GLY A 19 -31.02 -10.29 -8.16
N ILE A 20 -31.73 -10.94 -7.22
CA ILE A 20 -31.67 -10.61 -5.79
C ILE A 20 -30.28 -10.89 -5.22
N LEU A 21 -29.69 -12.06 -5.54
CA LEU A 21 -28.34 -12.40 -5.06
C LEU A 21 -27.28 -11.44 -5.61
N SER A 22 -27.38 -11.08 -6.90
CA SER A 22 -26.43 -10.17 -7.54
C SER A 22 -26.47 -8.77 -6.94
N ALA A 23 -27.66 -8.27 -6.57
CA ALA A 23 -27.83 -6.95 -5.97
C ALA A 23 -27.03 -6.77 -4.67
N VAL A 24 -26.90 -7.83 -3.86
CA VAL A 24 -26.15 -7.79 -2.58
C VAL A 24 -24.68 -8.18 -2.76
N ALA A 25 -24.39 -9.14 -3.64
CA ALA A 25 -23.04 -9.69 -3.79
C ALA A 25 -22.09 -8.75 -4.55
N VAL A 26 -22.57 -8.08 -5.61
CA VAL A 26 -21.73 -7.26 -6.50
C VAL A 26 -21.06 -6.08 -5.76
N PRO A 27 -21.78 -5.26 -4.96
CA PRO A 27 -21.15 -4.18 -4.21
C PRO A 27 -20.05 -4.66 -3.24
N LYS A 28 -20.30 -5.78 -2.56
CA LYS A 28 -19.34 -6.38 -1.61
C LYS A 28 -18.08 -6.90 -2.32
N MET A 29 -18.23 -7.44 -3.52
CA MET A 29 -17.12 -7.94 -4.33
C MET A 29 -16.13 -6.83 -4.70
N PHE A 30 -16.60 -5.63 -5.06
CA PHE A 30 -15.72 -4.50 -5.38
C PHE A 30 -14.84 -4.08 -4.19
N GLY A 31 -15.40 -4.04 -2.98
CA GLY A 31 -14.61 -3.77 -1.77
C GLY A 31 -13.55 -4.84 -1.49
N MET A 32 -13.87 -6.12 -1.71
CA MET A 32 -12.89 -7.21 -1.55
C MET A 32 -11.76 -7.14 -2.58
N ILE A 33 -12.06 -6.78 -3.83
CA ILE A 33 -11.04 -6.59 -4.88
C ILE A 33 -10.11 -5.43 -4.50
N ALA A 34 -10.65 -4.29 -4.07
CA ALA A 34 -9.85 -3.15 -3.63
C ALA A 34 -8.95 -3.50 -2.44
N LYS A 35 -9.47 -4.24 -1.45
CA LYS A 35 -8.69 -4.72 -0.31
C LYS A 35 -7.60 -5.71 -0.71
N SER A 36 -7.90 -6.63 -1.64
CA SER A 36 -6.92 -7.59 -2.16
C SER A 36 -5.78 -6.88 -2.89
N LYS A 37 -6.07 -5.82 -3.65
CA LYS A 37 -5.03 -5.00 -4.27
C LYS A 37 -4.18 -4.31 -3.21
N ALA A 38 -4.79 -3.69 -2.20
CA ALA A 38 -4.07 -2.96 -1.16
C ALA A 38 -3.29 -3.85 -0.16
N ALA A 39 -3.51 -5.17 -0.18
CA ALA A 39 -2.86 -6.11 0.73
C ALA A 39 -1.33 -6.20 0.53
N GLU A 40 -0.79 -5.82 -0.64
CA GLU A 40 0.66 -5.79 -0.89
C GLU A 40 1.39 -4.67 -0.13
N ILE A 41 0.68 -3.59 0.23
CA ILE A 41 1.27 -2.38 0.85
C ILE A 41 1.86 -2.70 2.23
N GLY A 42 1.14 -3.47 3.05
CA GLY A 42 1.54 -3.76 4.44
C GLY A 42 2.88 -4.48 4.54
N PRO A 43 3.06 -5.65 3.87
CA PRO A 43 4.34 -6.34 3.83
C PRO A 43 5.46 -5.50 3.21
N ALA A 44 5.17 -4.77 2.13
CA ALA A 44 6.16 -3.93 1.46
C ALA A 44 6.73 -2.83 2.37
N ALA A 45 5.87 -2.18 3.16
CA ALA A 45 6.27 -1.15 4.12
C ALA A 45 7.06 -1.75 5.30
N ARG A 46 6.63 -2.90 5.85
CA ARG A 46 7.35 -3.56 6.96
C ARG A 46 8.77 -3.97 6.59
N THR A 47 8.97 -4.48 5.37
CA THR A 47 10.31 -4.83 4.89
C THR A 47 11.20 -3.60 4.81
N TYR A 48 10.65 -2.47 4.34
CA TYR A 48 11.36 -1.19 4.32
C TYR A 48 11.78 -0.76 5.74
N GLU A 49 10.85 -0.72 6.70
CA GLU A 49 11.14 -0.32 8.07
C GLU A 49 12.21 -1.19 8.73
N LYS A 50 12.17 -2.50 8.52
CA LYS A 50 13.15 -3.43 9.09
C LYS A 50 14.56 -3.18 8.56
N LEU A 51 14.70 -2.97 7.25
CA LEU A 51 15.99 -2.67 6.63
C LEU A 51 16.50 -1.29 7.07
N GLN A 52 15.58 -0.33 7.18
CA GLN A 52 15.90 1.01 7.65
C GLN A 52 16.38 1.00 9.11
N ASP A 53 15.74 0.24 10.00
CA ASP A 53 16.17 0.05 11.39
C ASP A 53 17.57 -0.54 11.50
N SER A 54 17.86 -1.57 10.70
CA SER A 54 19.19 -2.20 10.70
C SER A 54 20.27 -1.20 10.32
N TYR A 55 20.05 -0.44 9.25
CA TYR A 55 21.00 0.56 8.76
C TYR A 55 21.18 1.72 9.75
N ILE A 56 20.08 2.16 10.36
CA ILE A 56 20.07 3.18 11.40
C ILE A 56 20.89 2.73 12.62
N GLY A 57 20.71 1.48 13.06
CA GLY A 57 21.43 0.95 14.22
C GLY A 57 22.94 0.90 14.03
N GLU A 58 23.40 0.74 12.78
CA GLU A 58 24.82 0.69 12.42
C GLU A 58 25.42 2.08 12.20
N THR A 59 24.69 2.96 11.50
CA THR A 59 25.26 4.20 10.95
C THR A 59 24.75 5.46 11.62
N HIS A 60 23.65 5.38 12.39
CA HIS A 60 22.91 6.54 12.90
C HIS A 60 22.46 7.50 11.78
N GLN A 61 22.16 6.96 10.59
CA GLN A 61 21.71 7.70 9.41
C GLN A 61 20.54 7.00 8.73
N LEU A 62 19.75 7.75 7.97
CA LEU A 62 18.82 7.20 6.99
C LEU A 62 19.54 6.93 5.67
N GLY A 63 19.11 5.90 4.96
CA GLY A 63 19.68 5.50 3.68
C GLY A 63 18.59 5.39 2.62
N SER A 64 18.94 5.67 1.36
CA SER A 64 18.08 5.34 0.22
C SER A 64 17.91 3.83 0.07
N TRP A 65 16.95 3.40 -0.75
CA TRP A 65 16.66 1.98 -0.94
C TRP A 65 17.87 1.20 -1.42
N THR A 66 18.68 1.82 -2.28
CA THR A 66 19.93 1.26 -2.77
C THR A 66 20.93 0.96 -1.65
N ILE A 67 21.03 1.84 -0.63
CA ILE A 67 21.94 1.66 0.50
C ILE A 67 21.43 0.58 1.46
N ILE A 68 20.14 0.65 1.82
CA ILE A 68 19.55 -0.30 2.78
C ILE A 68 19.23 -1.66 2.13
N GLY A 69 19.45 -1.81 0.82
CA GLY A 69 19.16 -3.02 0.06
C GLY A 69 17.67 -3.31 -0.12
N TYR A 70 16.81 -2.29 -0.03
CA TYR A 70 15.37 -2.46 -0.22
C TYR A 70 15.01 -2.54 -1.71
N ILE A 71 14.18 -3.52 -2.05
CA ILE A 71 13.55 -3.64 -3.37
C ILE A 71 12.05 -3.78 -3.14
N GLY A 72 11.27 -2.84 -3.66
CA GLY A 72 9.82 -2.87 -3.57
C GLY A 72 9.18 -3.94 -4.46
N PRO A 73 7.88 -4.24 -4.29
CA PRO A 73 7.18 -5.20 -5.12
C PRO A 73 7.18 -4.85 -6.61
N GLY A 74 7.13 -5.88 -7.46
CA GLY A 74 7.03 -5.75 -8.90
C GLY A 74 8.39 -5.56 -9.59
N SER A 75 8.39 -4.84 -10.71
CA SER A 75 9.59 -4.61 -11.52
C SER A 75 10.27 -3.30 -11.15
N ILE A 76 11.60 -3.26 -11.20
CA ILE A 76 12.37 -2.02 -11.03
C ILE A 76 12.08 -1.10 -12.22
N VAL A 77 11.74 0.16 -11.93
CA VAL A 77 11.45 1.19 -12.96
C VAL A 77 12.43 2.35 -12.94
N ALA A 78 13.06 2.62 -11.81
CA ALA A 78 14.16 3.56 -11.65
C ALA A 78 14.92 3.25 -10.35
N THR A 79 16.00 3.99 -10.08
CA THR A 79 16.67 3.96 -8.77
C THR A 79 15.66 4.31 -7.67
N ASP A 80 15.62 3.47 -6.63
CA ASP A 80 14.68 3.57 -5.50
C ASP A 80 13.20 3.64 -5.94
N SER A 81 12.84 2.96 -7.04
CA SER A 81 11.46 2.87 -7.51
C SER A 81 11.14 1.53 -8.20
N THR A 82 10.02 0.93 -7.81
CA THR A 82 9.49 -0.30 -8.40
C THR A 82 8.01 -0.13 -8.75
N LYS A 83 7.47 -1.02 -9.58
CA LYS A 83 6.08 -0.94 -10.03
C LYS A 83 5.46 -2.33 -10.08
N SER A 84 4.36 -2.51 -9.36
CA SER A 84 3.47 -3.66 -9.49
C SER A 84 2.33 -3.35 -10.46
N THR A 85 1.42 -4.32 -10.64
CA THR A 85 0.19 -4.12 -11.42
C THR A 85 -0.71 -3.03 -10.79
N ASN A 86 -0.68 -2.88 -9.47
CA ASN A 86 -1.62 -2.04 -8.73
C ASN A 86 -0.99 -0.74 -8.20
N PHE A 87 0.33 -0.72 -7.94
CA PHE A 87 1.02 0.38 -7.27
C PHE A 87 2.34 0.74 -7.93
N CYS A 88 2.71 2.01 -7.79
CA CYS A 88 4.06 2.51 -8.00
C CYS A 88 4.70 2.77 -6.64
N TYR A 89 5.89 2.23 -6.43
CA TYR A 89 6.66 2.35 -5.20
C TYR A 89 7.83 3.32 -5.42
N GLY A 90 8.12 4.18 -4.45
CA GLY A 90 9.26 5.11 -4.54
C GLY A 90 9.86 5.52 -3.20
N GLY A 91 11.16 5.83 -3.19
CA GLY A 91 11.92 6.23 -2.00
C GLY A 91 11.64 7.65 -1.44
N GLY A 92 10.67 8.38 -2.01
CA GLY A 92 10.32 9.73 -1.55
C GLY A 92 11.49 10.71 -1.62
N THR A 93 11.84 11.29 -0.47
CA THR A 93 12.97 12.22 -0.31
C THR A 93 14.31 11.48 -0.21
N LEU A 94 14.31 10.20 0.21
CA LEU A 94 15.48 9.33 0.25
C LEU A 94 15.73 8.65 -1.11
N LYS A 95 15.91 9.46 -2.16
CA LYS A 95 16.12 8.97 -3.53
C LYS A 95 17.50 9.34 -4.09
N GLY A 96 18.08 8.43 -4.87
CA GLY A 96 19.41 8.53 -5.46
C GLY A 96 20.31 7.42 -4.92
N GLY A 97 21.11 6.81 -5.80
CA GLY A 97 21.87 5.56 -5.56
C GLY A 97 22.99 5.61 -4.51
N GLY A 98 22.92 6.57 -3.58
CA GLY A 98 23.80 6.73 -2.44
C GLY A 98 23.32 7.84 -1.48
N ALA A 99 22.05 8.27 -1.57
CA ALA A 99 21.55 9.33 -0.72
C ALA A 99 21.40 8.83 0.72
N SER A 100 22.11 9.47 1.64
CA SER A 100 21.95 9.27 3.08
C SER A 100 21.57 10.60 3.73
N VAL A 101 20.73 10.53 4.76
CA VAL A 101 20.33 11.70 5.55
C VAL A 101 20.76 11.46 6.98
N THR A 102 21.72 12.25 7.47
CA THR A 102 22.11 12.22 8.88
C THR A 102 20.99 12.79 9.74
N PHE A 103 20.66 12.14 10.86
CA PHE A 103 19.80 12.71 11.90
C PHE A 103 20.57 13.83 12.64
N ARG A 104 20.85 14.96 11.99
CA ARG A 104 21.57 16.06 12.65
C ARG A 104 20.59 16.89 13.48
N GLY A 105 20.30 16.46 14.71
CA GLY A 105 19.67 17.28 15.78
C GLY A 105 18.36 17.99 15.41
N ASN A 106 17.73 17.60 14.29
CA ASN A 106 16.59 18.29 13.71
C ASN A 106 15.33 17.58 14.19
N SER A 107 15.02 17.80 15.47
CA SER A 107 13.78 17.33 16.08
C SER A 107 12.59 17.83 15.26
N GLY A 108 11.66 16.93 14.95
CA GLY A 108 10.37 17.28 14.35
C GLY A 108 10.28 17.32 12.81
N THR A 109 11.36 17.08 12.05
CA THR A 109 11.23 16.92 10.58
C THR A 109 11.25 15.44 10.19
N ALA A 110 10.09 14.92 9.78
CA ALA A 110 9.97 13.56 9.25
C ALA A 110 10.35 13.53 7.77
N THR A 111 11.26 12.63 7.39
CA THR A 111 11.70 12.43 6.01
C THR A 111 10.93 11.27 5.41
N VAL A 112 10.17 11.51 4.33
CA VAL A 112 9.47 10.44 3.62
C VAL A 112 10.50 9.57 2.88
N GLY A 113 10.63 8.32 3.31
CA GLY A 113 11.59 7.36 2.75
C GLY A 113 10.95 6.24 1.96
N TRP A 114 9.62 6.13 2.00
CA TRP A 114 8.87 5.13 1.27
C TRP A 114 7.49 5.66 0.91
N ILE A 115 7.09 5.40 -0.34
CA ILE A 115 5.81 5.79 -0.92
C ILE A 115 5.28 4.62 -1.73
N ALA A 116 3.99 4.31 -1.59
CA ALA A 116 3.24 3.47 -2.52
C ALA A 116 2.04 4.26 -3.04
N SER A 117 2.02 4.54 -4.33
CA SER A 117 0.94 5.29 -5.01
C SER A 117 0.08 4.34 -5.83
N SER A 118 -1.25 4.42 -5.67
CA SER A 118 -2.16 3.58 -6.45
C SER A 118 -2.13 3.97 -7.93
N LEU A 119 -2.09 2.97 -8.82
CA LEU A 119 -2.17 3.20 -10.27
C LEU A 119 -3.62 3.29 -10.76
N THR A 120 -4.55 2.74 -9.99
CA THR A 120 -5.99 2.72 -10.28
C THR A 120 -6.77 3.10 -9.03
N ALA A 121 -8.01 3.56 -9.21
CA ALA A 121 -8.89 3.82 -8.09
C ALA A 121 -9.20 2.52 -7.34
N LEU A 122 -9.23 2.60 -6.01
CA LEU A 122 -9.50 1.50 -5.09
C LEU A 122 -10.80 1.81 -4.35
N ASN A 123 -11.92 1.69 -5.06
CA ASN A 123 -13.23 2.12 -4.59
C ASN A 123 -13.25 3.64 -4.28
N ASP A 124 -13.40 4.03 -3.02
CA ASP A 124 -13.48 5.43 -2.58
C ASP A 124 -12.11 6.12 -2.46
N VAL A 125 -11.03 5.41 -2.81
CA VAL A 125 -9.67 5.96 -2.86
C VAL A 125 -9.32 6.26 -4.31
N ALA A 126 -9.07 7.53 -4.62
CA ALA A 126 -8.74 8.00 -5.96
C ALA A 126 -7.42 7.38 -6.47
N ALA A 127 -7.30 7.26 -7.80
CA ALA A 127 -6.03 6.87 -8.42
C ALA A 127 -4.93 7.91 -8.11
N GLY A 128 -3.70 7.47 -7.92
CA GLY A 128 -2.57 8.32 -7.52
C GLY A 128 -2.49 8.60 -6.02
N SER A 129 -3.44 8.11 -5.23
CA SER A 129 -3.40 8.25 -3.77
C SER A 129 -2.24 7.45 -3.18
N SER A 130 -1.54 8.04 -2.20
CA SER A 130 -0.28 7.50 -1.69
C SER A 130 -0.34 7.10 -0.22
N TRP A 131 0.21 5.92 0.06
CA TRP A 131 0.63 5.49 1.39
C TRP A 131 2.09 5.86 1.56
N THR A 132 2.45 6.41 2.70
CA THR A 132 3.81 6.89 2.95
C THR A 132 4.30 6.43 4.31
N ILE A 133 5.60 6.11 4.38
CA ILE A 133 6.32 5.94 5.64
C ILE A 133 7.37 7.05 5.69
N ALA A 134 7.27 7.88 6.73
CA ALA A 134 8.26 8.89 7.04
C ALA A 134 9.03 8.49 8.29
N VAL A 135 10.32 8.80 8.31
CA VAL A 135 11.20 8.55 9.45
C VAL A 135 11.69 9.88 10.00
N GLY A 136 11.53 10.09 11.30
CA GLY A 136 11.93 11.30 11.98
C GLY A 136 12.49 11.00 13.37
N THR A 137 12.84 12.04 14.11
CA THR A 137 13.19 11.94 15.53
C THR A 137 12.22 12.75 16.36
N ASP A 138 11.85 12.23 17.53
CA ASP A 138 11.13 13.01 18.53
C ASP A 138 12.09 13.96 19.29
N ASN A 139 11.53 14.77 20.18
CA ASN A 139 12.30 15.74 20.97
C ASN A 139 13.32 15.09 21.93
N SER A 140 13.31 13.76 22.07
CA SER A 140 14.28 12.99 22.87
C SER A 140 15.35 12.31 21.99
N GLY A 141 15.33 12.54 20.67
CA GLY A 141 16.25 11.89 19.73
C GLY A 141 15.90 10.43 19.41
N ILE A 142 14.73 9.95 19.84
CA ILE A 142 14.26 8.60 19.52
C ILE A 142 13.73 8.61 18.09
N ILE A 143 14.11 7.60 17.32
CA ILE A 143 13.69 7.44 15.94
C ILE A 143 12.25 6.96 15.89
N ARG A 144 11.43 7.64 15.08
CA ARG A 144 10.00 7.39 14.93
C ARG A 144 9.66 7.14 13.47
N TYR A 145 8.84 6.12 13.24
CA TYR A 145 8.18 5.89 11.96
C TYR A 145 6.78 6.50 12.01
N THR A 146 6.40 7.20 10.94
CA THR A 146 5.06 7.78 10.78
C THR A 146 4.46 7.25 9.50
N ALA A 147 3.45 6.39 9.63
CA ALA A 147 2.71 5.82 8.51
C ALA A 147 1.47 6.68 8.20
N THR A 148 1.44 7.29 7.02
CA THR A 148 0.31 8.10 6.55
C THR A 148 -0.37 7.42 5.38
N MET A 149 -1.70 7.34 5.40
CA MET A 149 -2.54 6.76 4.34
C MET A 149 -3.43 7.84 3.72
N PRO A 150 -3.93 7.64 2.48
CA PRO A 150 -4.86 8.58 1.89
C PRO A 150 -6.26 8.50 2.54
N PRO A 151 -7.11 9.52 2.35
CA PRO A 151 -8.49 9.48 2.83
C PRO A 151 -9.23 8.21 2.35
N ASN A 152 -10.13 7.70 3.19
CA ASN A 152 -10.94 6.49 2.91
C ASN A 152 -10.16 5.17 2.72
N ALA A 153 -8.84 5.14 2.96
CA ALA A 153 -8.01 3.94 2.80
C ALA A 153 -8.01 3.01 4.03
N GLU A 154 -8.62 3.41 5.14
CA GLU A 154 -8.65 2.66 6.40
C GLU A 154 -9.27 1.26 6.27
N PRO A 155 -10.40 1.07 5.56
CA PRO A 155 -10.97 -0.27 5.35
C PRO A 155 -10.08 -1.18 4.49
N LEU A 156 -9.25 -0.58 3.62
CA LEU A 156 -8.35 -1.30 2.71
C LEU A 156 -7.09 -1.77 3.42
N THR A 157 -6.56 -0.94 4.33
CA THR A 157 -5.28 -1.14 4.99
C THR A 157 -5.36 -0.87 6.50
N PRO A 158 -6.17 -1.64 7.25
CA PRO A 158 -6.52 -1.31 8.65
C PRO A 158 -5.31 -1.29 9.59
N ASN A 159 -4.31 -2.15 9.33
CA ASN A 159 -3.12 -2.25 10.17
C ASN A 159 -1.97 -1.34 9.72
N PHE A 160 -2.17 -0.51 8.69
CA PHE A 160 -1.06 0.31 8.17
C PHE A 160 -0.64 1.42 9.13
N LYS A 161 -1.58 2.04 9.86
CA LYS A 161 -1.24 3.04 10.89
C LYS A 161 -0.43 2.45 12.05
N GLN A 162 -0.56 1.15 12.33
CA GLN A 162 0.19 0.45 13.38
C GLN A 162 1.69 0.33 13.09
N LEU A 163 2.12 0.63 11.85
CA LEU A 163 3.53 0.74 11.50
C LEU A 163 4.17 2.00 12.11
N SER A 164 3.35 2.98 12.51
CA SER A 164 3.85 4.16 13.23
C SER A 164 4.28 3.76 14.65
N ARG A 165 5.54 4.01 15.00
CA ARG A 165 6.14 3.72 16.32
C ARG A 165 7.20 4.74 16.68
#